data_AF-A0A5P6PH93-F1
#
_entry.id   AF-A0A5P6PH93-F1
#
_cell.length_a   1.000
_cell.length_b   1.000
_cell.length_c   1.000
_cell.angle_alpha   90.00
_cell.angle_beta   90.00
_cell.angle_gamma   90.00
#
_symmetry.space_group_name_H-M   'P 1'
#
loop_
_entity.id
_entity.type
_entity.pdbx_description
1 polymer ?
#
loop_
_entity_poly.entity_id
_entity_poly.type
_entity_poly.pdbx_seq_one_letter_code
_entity_poly.pdbx_strand_id
1 'polypeptide(L)'
;MQQTYLQSLIGGELIGLSAAILLVLNGRIAGVSGMVSGAIQHVSAESISRILFLAGLLFGPLVYRQWFGVWPQIEVTTTLGLMVVGGLLVGFGTRLGSGCTSGHGVCGLARLSPRSFTAVVVFLCTGIATVFVMRKFGIT
;
A
#
# COMPACT_ATOMS: atom_id res chain seq x y z
N MET A 1 14.65 -22.35 4.66
CA MET A 1 14.15 -21.41 5.70
C MET A 1 14.92 -20.08 5.76
N GLN A 2 16.22 -20.00 5.49
CA GLN A 2 16.96 -18.70 5.52
C GLN A 2 16.68 -17.76 4.33
N GLN A 3 16.41 -18.28 3.12
CA GLN A 3 16.16 -17.49 1.91
C GLN A 3 14.92 -16.58 1.99
N THR A 4 13.85 -17.02 2.67
CA THR A 4 12.59 -16.28 2.75
C THR A 4 12.73 -14.97 3.52
N TYR A 5 13.50 -14.96 4.62
CA TYR A 5 13.71 -13.76 5.42
C TYR A 5 14.55 -12.71 4.69
N LEU A 6 15.54 -13.15 3.91
CA LEU A 6 16.38 -12.24 3.13
C LEU A 6 15.56 -11.50 2.07
N GLN A 7 14.63 -12.19 1.41
CA GLN A 7 13.72 -11.58 0.44
C GLN A 7 12.81 -10.53 1.10
N SER A 8 12.25 -10.83 2.28
CA SER A 8 11.43 -9.86 3.03
C SER A 8 12.24 -8.65 3.51
N LEU A 9 13.50 -8.86 3.92
CA LEU A 9 14.39 -7.78 4.33
C LEU A 9 14.71 -6.84 3.16
N ILE A 10 15.16 -7.40 2.03
CA ILE A 10 15.46 -6.62 0.81
C ILE A 10 14.22 -5.85 0.34
N GLY A 11 13.05 -6.50 0.33
CA GLY A 11 11.80 -5.83 -0.03
C GLY A 11 11.45 -4.67 0.91
N GLY A 12 11.61 -4.87 2.22
CA GLY A 12 11.40 -3.84 3.23
C GLY A 12 12.36 -2.66 3.09
N GLU A 13 13.64 -2.92 2.86
CA GLU A 13 14.65 -1.89 2.60
C GLU A 13 14.33 -1.08 1.34
N LEU A 14 13.93 -1.73 0.24
CA LEU A 14 13.55 -1.05 -1.00
C LEU A 14 12.33 -0.13 -0.81
N ILE A 15 11.30 -0.59 -0.11
CA ILE A 15 10.11 0.23 0.21
C ILE A 15 10.51 1.41 1.11
N GLY A 16 11.33 1.15 2.13
CA GLY A 16 11.83 2.17 3.06
C GLY A 16 12.67 3.24 2.36
N LEU A 17 13.60 2.83 1.48
CA LEU A 17 14.40 3.71 0.65
C LEU A 17 13.53 4.55 -0.27
N SER A 18 12.54 3.94 -0.94
CA SER A 18 11.59 4.66 -1.80
C SER A 18 10.84 5.75 -1.02
N ALA A 19 10.34 5.42 0.18
CA ALA A 19 9.66 6.37 1.05
C ALA A 19 10.59 7.48 1.57
N ALA A 20 11.84 7.15 1.92
CA ALA A 20 12.85 8.11 2.36
C ALA A 20 13.25 9.08 1.25
N ILE A 21 13.51 8.58 0.03
CA ILE A 21 13.83 9.38 -1.14
C ILE A 21 12.70 10.36 -1.44
N LEU A 22 11.45 9.89 -1.43
CA LEU A 22 10.30 10.76 -1.64
C LEU A 22 10.22 11.87 -0.57
N LEU A 23 10.47 11.52 0.69
CA LEU A 23 10.45 12.45 1.82
C LEU A 23 11.57 13.48 1.73
N VAL A 24 12.78 13.09 1.35
CA VAL A 24 13.93 13.99 1.21
C VAL A 24 13.78 14.91 0.00
N LEU A 25 13.35 14.36 -1.15
CA LEU A 25 13.28 15.15 -2.40
C LEU A 25 12.04 16.04 -2.49
N ASN A 26 10.89 15.57 -2.00
CA ASN A 26 9.62 16.28 -2.15
C ASN A 26 9.07 16.82 -0.82
N GLY A 27 9.74 16.56 0.31
CA GLY A 27 9.26 16.95 1.65
C GLY A 27 7.99 16.22 2.11
N ARG A 28 7.56 15.18 1.38
CA ARG A 28 6.23 14.57 1.51
C ARG A 28 6.29 13.15 2.03
N ILE A 29 5.26 12.78 2.78
CA ILE A 29 5.08 11.42 3.30
C ILE A 29 4.51 10.52 2.18
N ALA A 30 5.08 9.32 2.01
CA ALA A 30 4.57 8.34 1.06
C ALA A 30 3.20 7.82 1.52
N GLY A 31 2.15 8.09 0.73
CA GLY A 31 0.80 7.62 1.01
C GLY A 31 0.03 7.45 -0.29
N VAL A 32 -0.19 6.19 -0.69
CA VAL A 32 -0.73 5.85 -2.02
C VAL A 32 -2.12 6.47 -2.25
N SER A 33 -3.04 6.39 -1.29
CA SER A 33 -4.37 7.04 -1.41
C SER A 33 -4.28 8.57 -1.54
N GLY A 34 -3.30 9.20 -0.86
CA GLY A 34 -3.05 10.64 -0.95
C GLY A 34 -2.44 11.06 -2.29
N MET A 35 -1.58 10.21 -2.86
CA MET A 35 -1.00 10.42 -4.18
C MET A 35 -2.03 10.25 -5.28
N VAL A 36 -2.81 9.17 -5.25
CA VAL A 36 -3.89 8.92 -6.21
C VAL A 36 -4.89 10.07 -6.20
N SER A 37 -5.37 10.45 -5.02
CA SER A 37 -6.34 11.56 -4.91
C SER A 37 -5.78 12.91 -5.38
N GLY A 38 -4.53 13.22 -5.04
CA GLY A 38 -3.93 14.47 -5.49
C GLY A 38 -3.51 14.48 -6.95
N ALA A 39 -3.25 13.32 -7.56
CA ALA A 39 -3.02 13.20 -9.00
C ALA A 39 -4.30 13.48 -9.80
N ILE A 40 -5.47 13.14 -9.24
CA ILE A 40 -6.77 13.36 -9.88
C ILE A 40 -7.27 14.80 -9.70
N GLN A 41 -7.04 15.41 -8.54
CA GLN A 41 -7.67 16.68 -8.20
C GLN A 41 -7.04 17.90 -8.88
N HIS A 42 -5.71 18.01 -8.95
CA HIS A 42 -5.02 19.19 -9.50
C HIS A 42 -3.84 18.76 -10.38
N VAL A 43 -3.63 19.41 -11.52
CA VAL A 43 -2.44 19.22 -12.37
C VAL A 43 -1.46 20.34 -12.08
N SER A 44 -0.52 20.11 -11.16
CA SER A 44 0.60 21.02 -10.88
C SER A 44 1.94 20.27 -11.08
N ALA A 45 3.07 20.99 -11.01
CA ALA A 45 4.40 20.35 -11.04
C ALA A 45 4.55 19.27 -9.95
N GLU A 46 3.86 19.41 -8.83
CA GLU A 46 3.84 18.40 -7.76
C GLU A 46 3.03 17.14 -8.13
N SER A 47 2.07 17.25 -9.04
CA SER A 47 1.29 16.12 -9.53
C SER A 47 2.12 15.21 -10.42
N ILE A 48 3.13 15.75 -11.11
CA ILE A 48 4.08 14.97 -11.92
C ILE A 48 4.84 13.98 -11.02
N SER A 49 5.39 14.42 -9.87
CA SER A 49 6.07 13.53 -8.92
C SER A 49 5.14 12.43 -8.39
N ARG A 50 3.87 12.73 -8.14
CA ARG A 50 2.87 11.74 -7.69
C ARG A 50 2.57 10.72 -8.79
N ILE A 51 2.37 11.18 -10.02
CA ILE A 51 2.09 10.33 -11.17
C ILE A 51 3.31 9.44 -11.46
N LEU A 52 4.53 9.98 -11.43
CA LEU A 52 5.77 9.20 -11.60
C LEU A 52 5.92 8.12 -10.54
N PHE A 53 5.62 8.44 -9.26
CA PHE A 53 5.63 7.44 -8.20
C PHE A 53 4.60 6.33 -8.44
N LEU A 54 3.37 6.70 -8.78
CA LEU A 54 2.30 5.74 -9.07
C LEU A 54 2.59 4.90 -10.32
N ALA A 55 3.18 5.50 -11.35
CA ALA A 55 3.65 4.82 -12.54
C ALA A 55 4.73 3.81 -12.16
N GLY A 56 5.74 4.20 -11.38
CA GLY A 56 6.77 3.29 -10.87
C GLY A 56 6.19 2.10 -10.12
N LEU A 57 5.17 2.32 -9.27
CA LEU A 57 4.46 1.26 -8.57
C LEU A 57 3.76 0.29 -9.55
N LEU A 58 3.15 0.81 -10.61
CA LEU A 58 2.46 0.00 -11.64
C LEU A 58 3.45 -0.73 -12.57
N PHE A 59 4.60 -0.13 -12.86
CA PHE A 59 5.66 -0.72 -13.68
C PHE A 59 6.49 -1.77 -12.92
N GLY A 60 6.49 -1.77 -11.58
CA GLY A 60 7.24 -2.73 -10.76
C GLY A 60 7.06 -4.21 -11.16
N PRO A 61 5.83 -4.73 -11.28
CA PRO A 61 5.59 -6.10 -11.74
C PRO A 61 6.09 -6.39 -13.16
N LEU A 62 6.11 -5.38 -14.04
CA LEU A 62 6.61 -5.53 -15.41
C LEU A 62 8.14 -5.63 -15.44
N VAL A 63 8.83 -4.83 -14.62
CA VAL A 63 10.28 -4.93 -14.43
C VAL A 63 10.64 -6.28 -13.81
N TYR A 64 9.86 -6.74 -12.82
CA TYR A 64 10.03 -8.07 -12.23
C TYR A 64 9.94 -9.16 -13.31
N ARG A 65 8.90 -9.11 -14.16
CA ARG A 65 8.75 -10.07 -15.27
C ARG A 65 9.95 -10.05 -16.21
N GLN A 66 10.44 -8.86 -16.56
CA GLN A 66 11.56 -8.73 -17.50
C GLN A 66 12.85 -9.34 -16.94
N TRP A 67 13.09 -9.22 -15.63
CA TRP A 67 14.33 -9.70 -15.01
C TRP A 67 14.28 -11.19 -14.65
N PHE A 68 13.15 -11.66 -14.11
CA PHE A 68 13.00 -13.03 -13.63
C PHE A 68 12.35 -13.96 -14.67
N GLY A 69 11.87 -13.44 -15.80
CA GLY A 69 11.24 -14.21 -16.88
C GLY A 69 9.87 -14.80 -16.53
N VAL A 70 9.39 -14.58 -15.30
CA VAL A 70 8.13 -15.13 -14.78
C VAL A 70 7.25 -14.02 -14.22
N TRP A 71 5.94 -14.19 -14.34
CA TRP A 71 5.00 -13.35 -13.61
C TRP A 71 5.04 -13.70 -12.11
N PRO A 72 4.91 -12.70 -11.22
CA PRO A 72 4.66 -12.98 -9.82
C PRO A 72 3.41 -13.86 -9.69
N GLN A 73 3.46 -14.87 -8.83
CA GLN A 73 2.32 -15.74 -8.59
C GLN A 73 1.23 -14.93 -7.88
N ILE A 74 0.10 -14.70 -8.54
CA ILE A 74 -1.05 -13.99 -7.99
C ILE A 74 -2.16 -15.03 -7.78
N GLU A 75 -2.35 -15.44 -6.52
CA GLU A 75 -3.47 -16.30 -6.15
C GLU A 75 -4.68 -15.42 -5.79
N VAL A 76 -5.68 -15.44 -6.67
CA VAL A 76 -6.97 -14.79 -6.40
C VAL A 76 -7.95 -15.86 -5.95
N THR A 77 -8.23 -15.90 -4.65
CA THR A 77 -9.20 -16.84 -4.06
C THR A 77 -10.63 -16.29 -4.01
N THR A 78 -10.84 -15.03 -4.42
CA THR A 78 -12.11 -14.30 -4.23
C THR A 78 -12.78 -13.92 -5.55
N THR A 79 -14.10 -13.71 -5.53
CA THR A 79 -14.84 -13.24 -6.71
C THR A 79 -14.56 -11.77 -7.04
N LEU A 80 -14.70 -11.41 -8.33
CA LEU A 80 -14.55 -10.03 -8.80
C LEU A 80 -15.45 -9.03 -8.07
N GLY A 81 -16.71 -9.41 -7.82
CA GLY A 81 -17.67 -8.55 -7.11
C GLY A 81 -17.21 -8.21 -5.70
N LEU A 82 -16.67 -9.20 -4.98
CA LEU A 82 -16.16 -9.00 -3.63
C LEU A 82 -14.90 -8.13 -3.62
N MET A 83 -14.07 -8.25 -4.65
CA MET A 83 -12.89 -7.42 -4.85
C MET A 83 -13.25 -5.95 -5.11
N VAL A 84 -14.26 -5.70 -5.93
CA VAL A 84 -14.78 -4.34 -6.21
C VAL A 84 -15.35 -3.72 -4.94
N VAL A 85 -16.22 -4.44 -4.23
CA VAL A 85 -16.82 -3.96 -2.97
C VAL A 85 -15.74 -3.70 -1.92
N GLY A 86 -14.80 -4.63 -1.74
CA GLY A 86 -13.66 -4.47 -0.83
C GLY A 86 -12.80 -3.26 -1.18
N GLY A 87 -12.50 -3.05 -2.46
CA GLY A 87 -11.75 -1.88 -2.94
C GLY A 87 -12.45 -0.55 -2.65
N LEU A 88 -13.77 -0.49 -2.87
CA LEU A 88 -14.58 0.70 -2.55
C LEU A 88 -14.61 1.00 -1.06
N LEU A 89 -14.82 -0.03 -0.22
CA LEU A 89 -14.82 0.10 1.24
C LEU A 89 -13.45 0.56 1.76
N VAL A 90 -12.36 -0.01 1.25
CA VAL A 90 -10.99 0.42 1.59
C VAL A 90 -10.77 1.85 1.14
N GLY A 91 -11.15 2.21 -0.10
CA GLY A 91 -11.03 3.57 -0.62
C GLY A 91 -11.75 4.59 0.27
N PHE A 92 -13.01 4.34 0.60
CA PHE A 92 -13.81 5.15 1.51
C PHE A 92 -13.19 5.23 2.91
N GLY A 93 -12.78 4.09 3.47
CA GLY A 93 -12.13 4.00 4.78
C GLY A 93 -10.82 4.79 4.85
N THR A 94 -9.99 4.76 3.78
CA THR A 94 -8.74 5.54 3.76
C THR A 94 -8.98 7.05 3.72
N ARG A 95 -10.10 7.50 3.14
CA ARG A 95 -10.50 8.91 3.21
C ARG A 95 -10.98 9.29 4.60
N LEU A 96 -11.83 8.48 5.22
CA LEU A 96 -12.32 8.71 6.58
C LEU A 96 -11.17 8.71 7.60
N GLY A 97 -10.24 7.77 7.46
CA GLY A 97 -9.04 7.66 8.28
C GLY A 97 -7.95 8.68 7.96
N SER A 98 -8.17 9.61 7.02
CA SER A 98 -7.19 10.62 6.58
C SER A 98 -5.83 10.04 6.11
N GLY A 99 -5.82 8.78 5.68
CA GLY A 99 -4.60 8.05 5.38
C GLY A 99 -4.84 6.59 5.06
N CYS A 100 -3.80 5.95 4.53
CA CYS A 100 -3.79 4.53 4.18
C CYS A 100 -2.71 3.80 4.98
N THR A 101 -2.65 2.48 4.83
CA THR A 101 -1.65 1.62 5.50
C THR A 101 -0.22 1.98 5.12
N SER A 102 0.06 2.41 3.89
CA SER A 102 1.40 2.90 3.50
C SER A 102 1.78 4.19 4.23
N GLY A 103 0.86 5.15 4.34
CA GLY A 103 1.09 6.43 5.02
C GLY A 103 1.22 6.30 6.53
N HIS A 104 0.26 5.65 7.19
CA HIS A 104 0.28 5.45 8.64
C HIS A 104 1.28 4.37 9.07
N GLY A 105 1.37 3.27 8.32
CA GLY A 105 2.27 2.15 8.62
C GLY A 105 3.72 2.49 8.34
N VAL A 106 4.10 2.67 7.07
CA VAL A 106 5.52 2.82 6.69
C VAL A 106 6.08 4.13 7.23
N CYS A 107 5.52 5.27 6.84
CA CYS A 107 6.06 6.56 7.23
C CYS A 107 5.60 7.04 8.61
N GLY A 108 4.35 6.75 9.00
CA GLY A 108 3.74 7.21 10.24
C GLY A 108 4.33 6.54 11.49
N LEU A 109 4.57 5.22 11.45
CA LEU A 109 5.25 4.50 12.53
C LEU A 109 6.75 4.84 12.57
N ALA A 110 7.41 5.00 11.43
CA ALA A 110 8.81 5.43 11.38
C ALA A 110 9.05 6.80 12.03
N ARG A 111 8.02 7.68 12.04
CA ARG A 111 8.04 8.98 12.73
C ARG A 111 7.52 8.92 14.17
N LEU A 112 7.29 7.73 14.72
CA LEU A 112 6.79 7.49 16.09
C LEU A 112 5.48 8.25 16.40
N SER A 113 4.60 8.39 15.40
CA SER A 113 3.33 9.11 15.61
C SER A 113 2.31 8.24 16.36
N PRO A 114 1.80 8.69 17.53
CA PRO A 114 0.79 7.94 18.29
C PRO A 114 -0.54 7.80 17.52
N ARG A 115 -0.92 8.81 16.74
CA ARG A 115 -2.10 8.75 15.85
C ARG A 115 -1.95 7.63 14.83
N SER A 116 -0.78 7.53 14.19
CA SER A 116 -0.53 6.48 13.20
C SER A 116 -0.47 5.10 13.82
N PHE A 117 0.08 4.98 15.02
CA PHE A 117 0.06 3.72 15.76
C PHE A 117 -1.36 3.23 16.00
N THR A 118 -2.24 4.08 16.54
CA THR A 118 -3.66 3.73 16.74
C THR A 118 -4.34 3.35 15.43
N ALA A 119 -4.12 4.11 14.36
CA ALA A 119 -4.69 3.81 13.04
C ALA A 119 -4.25 2.43 12.53
N VAL A 120 -2.96 2.09 12.64
CA VAL A 120 -2.43 0.79 12.21
C VAL A 120 -3.02 -0.35 13.03
N VAL A 121 -3.12 -0.21 14.35
CA VAL A 121 -3.75 -1.22 15.21
C VAL A 121 -5.20 -1.45 14.79
N VAL A 122 -5.97 -0.38 14.57
CA VAL A 122 -7.36 -0.49 14.11
C VAL A 122 -7.47 -1.17 12.75
N PHE A 123 -6.64 -0.78 11.77
CA PHE A 123 -6.65 -1.42 10.45
C PHE A 123 -6.32 -2.91 10.53
N LEU A 124 -5.31 -3.27 11.32
CA LEU A 124 -4.90 -4.66 11.50
C LEU A 124 -5.99 -5.48 12.19
N CYS A 125 -6.52 -5.00 13.32
CA CYS A 125 -7.60 -5.67 14.04
C CYS A 125 -8.84 -5.85 13.18
N THR A 126 -9.23 -4.83 12.42
CA THR A 126 -10.40 -4.89 11.52
C THR A 126 -10.17 -5.88 10.38
N GLY A 127 -8.97 -5.91 9.79
CA GLY A 127 -8.61 -6.88 8.76
C GLY A 127 -8.66 -8.33 9.27
N ILE A 128 -8.09 -8.58 10.45
CA ILE A 128 -8.16 -9.89 11.12
C ILE A 128 -9.61 -10.30 11.38
N ALA A 129 -10.41 -9.41 11.96
CA ALA A 129 -11.82 -9.67 12.24
C ALA A 129 -12.62 -9.94 10.97
N THR A 130 -12.38 -9.18 9.89
CA THR A 130 -13.06 -9.35 8.60
C THR A 130 -12.75 -10.73 8.01
N VAL A 131 -11.47 -11.12 7.93
CA VAL A 131 -11.09 -12.43 7.41
C VAL A 131 -11.65 -13.57 8.27
N PHE A 132 -11.61 -13.43 9.60
CA PHE A 132 -12.17 -14.42 10.52
C PHE A 132 -13.68 -14.62 10.29
N VAL A 133 -14.43 -13.53 10.18
CA VAL A 133 -15.87 -13.56 9.90
C VAL A 133 -16.14 -14.18 8.53
N MET A 134 -15.46 -13.73 7.48
CA MET A 134 -15.67 -14.23 6.12
C MET A 134 -15.39 -15.73 5.99
N ARG A 135 -14.31 -16.22 6.61
CA ARG A 135 -14.01 -17.66 6.67
C ARG A 135 -15.06 -18.44 7.43
N LYS A 136 -15.57 -17.91 8.55
CA LYS A 136 -16.63 -18.57 9.33
C LYS A 136 -17.93 -18.73 8.54
N PHE A 137 -18.24 -17.78 7.66
CA PHE A 137 -19.43 -17.83 6.79
C PHE A 137 -19.17 -18.49 5.42
N GLY A 138 -17.97 -19.03 5.17
CA GLY A 138 -17.65 -19.74 3.93
C GLY A 138 -17.59 -18.86 2.69
N ILE A 139 -17.34 -17.55 2.85
CA ILE A 139 -17.27 -16.57 1.75
C ILE A 139 -15.89 -16.61 1.06
N THR A 140 -14.85 -16.99 1.81
CA THR A 140 -13.44 -17.14 1.41
C THR A 140 -12.82 -18.31 2.14
#